data_AF-A0A2G5UV21-F1
#
_entry.id   AF-A0A2G5UV21-F1
#
_cell.length_a   1.000
_cell.length_b   1.000
_cell.length_c   1.000
_cell.angle_alpha   90.00
_cell.angle_beta   90.00
_cell.angle_gamma   90.00
#
_symmetry.space_group_name_H-M   'P 1'
#
loop_
_entity.id
_entity.type
_entity.pdbx_description
1 polymer ?
#
loop_
_entity_poly.entity_id
_entity_poly.type
_entity_poly.pdbx_seq_one_letter_code
_entity_poly.pdbx_strand_id
1 'polypeptide(L)'
;MKPNEFQTLCDSFQQLRKLEISFCKFKNLNGISKLANLQVLVMVGIELWSKEDFMDVFGLKNLRVLDMGSPMQEDFSRNLKCYLECEKGLPELRFLDCCRCAINVEDLENLVKRHPKLEMIGLIGESWEYMGLMGLIGPMGPMNHMGTMALMGPICSNGITGFMVPIDPSTIISDTPLERSPQSLIPDRPLALLTVENFKNCLKSLDFYSQSPSTTETIVYKILQQMMEWRRKNFREVPREDLRTCFDWMIQAVARPRVASTTMSYCINFLQIFTSVPDFLTHSDKQKIAKSLLVGLQNWPMKSDGGADKSYAIQLSGITYIHHNDVLDSFPEFTNAVCELAGALLERCRHLDGQLFTMCLEMLEKNMCYMSLSRARALCQNMNLFRCLLFAIFGFLQVPNPNKKTLLSCVDILSLSVLGQERENNLKSIIDRKEISRLHAGLMTLLCGISELFERDIHKHHGLMKNLRVVIFLTQLETLQSFFSVCDPGFVYLLRLLHSSNSALRESSCHTLLLLMCNTENKQYNIPVCSFEMFQEKLDRLREAVARYRREPGTDILEIARWLAATCEYPDVRYWAHWMLQCCRWPRIVTRQPEPVVVYIMGKPITLCQSMF
;
A
#
# COMPACT_ATOMS: atom_id res chain seq x y z
N MET A 1 6.52 -38.96 17.30
CA MET A 1 6.78 -40.38 16.99
C MET A 1 7.20 -41.10 18.25
N LYS A 2 6.74 -42.33 18.48
CA LYS A 2 7.35 -43.23 19.47
C LYS A 2 8.75 -43.63 18.98
N PRO A 3 9.73 -43.94 19.87
CA PRO A 3 11.11 -44.29 19.45
C PRO A 3 11.18 -45.38 18.36
N ASN A 4 10.29 -46.37 18.41
CA ASN A 4 10.25 -47.47 17.45
C ASN A 4 9.79 -47.06 16.04
N GLU A 5 9.10 -45.93 15.90
CA GLU A 5 8.56 -45.47 14.62
C GLU A 5 9.66 -44.92 13.70
N PHE A 6 10.67 -44.22 14.26
CA PHE A 6 11.82 -43.73 13.48
C PHE A 6 12.68 -44.88 12.96
N GLN A 7 12.91 -45.89 13.80
CA GLN A 7 13.67 -47.06 13.39
C GLN A 7 12.93 -47.85 12.30
N THR A 8 11.60 -48.03 12.44
CA THR A 8 10.77 -48.67 11.41
C THR A 8 10.83 -47.91 10.08
N LEU A 9 10.87 -46.57 10.12
CA LEU A 9 11.08 -45.73 8.93
C LEU A 9 12.44 -46.03 8.30
N CYS A 10 13.52 -46.03 9.09
CA CYS A 10 14.86 -46.33 8.59
C CYS A 10 14.96 -47.74 7.98
N ASP A 11 14.27 -48.72 8.59
CA ASP A 11 14.18 -50.09 8.09
C ASP A 11 13.45 -50.19 6.74
N SER A 12 12.41 -49.38 6.55
CA SER A 12 11.55 -49.43 5.36
C SER A 12 12.12 -48.68 4.16
N PHE A 13 12.97 -47.68 4.37
CA PHE A 13 13.42 -46.74 3.32
C PHE A 13 14.94 -46.75 3.08
N GLN A 14 15.58 -47.92 3.04
CA GLN A 14 17.05 -48.07 2.91
C GLN A 14 17.66 -47.45 1.64
N GLN A 15 16.85 -47.17 0.61
CA GLN A 15 17.26 -46.52 -0.64
C GLN A 15 17.17 -44.98 -0.58
N LEU A 16 16.74 -44.41 0.55
CA LEU A 16 16.58 -42.98 0.73
C LEU A 16 17.92 -42.26 0.61
N ARG A 17 17.96 -41.19 -0.20
CA ARG A 17 19.15 -40.35 -0.40
C ARG A 17 19.10 -39.01 0.32
N LYS A 18 17.90 -38.50 0.60
CA LYS A 18 17.67 -37.27 1.35
C LYS A 18 16.63 -37.55 2.43
N LEU A 19 16.96 -37.19 3.66
CA LEU A 19 16.06 -37.25 4.82
C LEU A 19 16.01 -35.88 5.47
N GLU A 20 14.80 -35.38 5.69
CA GLU A 20 14.53 -34.10 6.34
C GLU A 20 13.60 -34.37 7.52
N ILE A 21 14.13 -34.19 8.73
CA ILE A 21 13.50 -34.52 10.01
C ILE A 21 13.49 -33.32 10.96
N SER A 22 13.65 -32.11 10.43
CA SER A 22 13.65 -30.86 11.19
C SER A 22 12.42 -30.74 12.10
N PHE A 23 12.61 -30.16 13.28
CA PHE A 23 11.59 -29.94 14.31
C PHE A 23 10.88 -31.21 14.80
N CYS A 24 11.45 -32.39 14.53
CA CYS A 24 10.96 -33.63 15.11
C CYS A 24 11.42 -33.75 16.57
N LYS A 25 10.54 -34.28 17.43
CA LYS A 25 10.84 -34.51 18.86
C LYS A 25 11.63 -35.81 19.10
N PHE A 26 12.61 -36.10 18.23
CA PHE A 26 13.47 -37.26 18.41
C PHE A 26 14.44 -37.00 19.56
N LYS A 27 14.64 -38.01 20.42
CA LYS A 27 15.63 -37.95 21.50
C LYS A 27 16.99 -38.51 21.08
N ASN A 28 17.00 -39.37 20.06
CA ASN A 28 18.21 -39.94 19.46
C ASN A 28 17.92 -40.33 18.01
N LEU A 29 18.99 -40.62 17.26
CA LEU A 29 18.93 -41.03 15.86
C LEU A 29 19.22 -42.52 15.66
N ASN A 30 18.92 -43.35 16.67
CA ASN A 30 19.18 -44.78 16.59
C ASN A 30 18.45 -45.42 15.39
N GLY A 31 19.16 -46.25 14.64
CA GLY A 31 18.69 -46.88 13.42
C GLY A 31 18.95 -46.09 12.14
N ILE A 32 19.35 -44.81 12.21
CA ILE A 32 19.59 -44.01 11.00
C ILE A 32 20.70 -44.61 10.13
N SER A 33 21.66 -45.31 10.73
CA SER A 33 22.76 -46.02 10.06
C SER A 33 22.29 -47.04 9.01
N LYS A 34 21.05 -47.54 9.09
CA LYS A 34 20.44 -48.44 8.11
C LYS A 34 20.17 -47.77 6.76
N LEU A 35 20.11 -46.44 6.73
CA LEU A 35 19.97 -45.64 5.51
C LEU A 35 21.34 -45.49 4.81
N ALA A 36 21.95 -46.60 4.41
CA ALA A 36 23.32 -46.62 3.89
C ALA A 36 23.55 -45.73 2.65
N ASN A 37 22.50 -45.42 1.90
CA ASN A 37 22.53 -44.57 0.70
C ASN A 37 22.25 -43.09 0.98
N LEU A 38 22.06 -42.70 2.24
CA LEU A 38 21.74 -41.33 2.60
C LEU A 38 22.91 -40.39 2.30
N GLN A 39 22.63 -39.33 1.56
CA GLN A 39 23.60 -38.31 1.13
C GLN A 39 23.31 -36.95 1.75
N VAL A 40 22.04 -36.68 2.09
CA VAL A 40 21.61 -35.41 2.68
C VAL A 40 20.77 -35.70 3.91
N LEU A 41 21.19 -35.15 5.05
CA LEU A 41 20.45 -35.20 6.30
C LEU A 41 20.22 -33.78 6.80
N VAL A 42 18.95 -33.39 6.91
CA VAL A 42 18.54 -32.09 7.47
C VAL A 42 17.75 -32.37 8.75
N MET A 43 18.25 -31.85 9.87
CA MET A 43 17.75 -32.12 11.22
C MET A 43 17.71 -30.85 12.09
N VAL A 44 17.33 -29.73 11.48
CA VAL A 44 17.25 -28.43 12.16
C VAL A 44 16.24 -28.46 13.30
N GLY A 45 16.61 -27.94 14.47
CA GLY A 45 15.72 -27.90 15.64
C GLY A 45 15.41 -29.25 16.28
N ILE A 46 16.30 -30.24 16.08
CA ILE A 46 16.32 -31.45 16.90
C ILE A 46 17.35 -31.25 17.99
N GLU A 47 16.98 -31.42 19.26
CA GLU A 47 17.90 -31.33 20.40
C GLU A 47 18.42 -32.71 20.78
N LEU A 48 19.71 -32.94 20.56
CA LEU A 48 20.41 -34.15 20.99
C LEU A 48 21.34 -33.79 22.15
N TRP A 49 21.24 -34.54 23.25
CA TRP A 49 21.76 -34.13 24.55
C TRP A 49 23.07 -34.83 24.93
N SER A 50 23.40 -35.94 24.26
CA SER A 50 24.66 -36.63 24.47
C SER A 50 25.29 -37.13 23.17
N LYS A 51 26.57 -37.51 23.24
CA LYS A 51 27.28 -38.12 22.12
C LYS A 51 26.62 -39.42 21.66
N GLU A 52 26.03 -40.19 22.58
CA GLU A 52 25.35 -41.46 22.26
C GLU A 52 24.20 -41.26 21.27
N ASP A 53 23.50 -40.12 21.37
CA ASP A 53 22.39 -39.78 20.48
C ASP A 53 22.82 -39.59 19.01
N PHE A 54 24.11 -39.27 18.78
CA PHE A 54 24.73 -39.08 17.47
C PHE A 54 25.45 -40.31 16.92
N MET A 55 25.73 -41.31 17.75
CA MET A 55 26.66 -42.39 17.40
C MET A 55 26.29 -43.12 16.10
N ASP A 56 24.99 -43.32 15.86
CA ASP A 56 24.49 -44.00 14.66
C ASP A 56 24.61 -43.16 13.39
N VAL A 57 24.70 -41.82 13.48
CA VAL A 57 24.91 -40.94 12.32
C VAL A 57 26.22 -41.28 11.61
N PHE A 58 27.26 -41.66 12.36
CA PHE A 58 28.55 -42.04 11.79
C PHE A 58 28.54 -43.38 11.01
N GLY A 59 27.42 -44.11 11.04
CA GLY A 59 27.14 -45.24 10.13
C GLY A 59 26.84 -44.80 8.69
N LEU A 60 26.45 -43.54 8.47
CA LEU A 60 26.08 -42.98 7.17
C LEU A 60 27.31 -42.64 6.31
N LYS A 61 28.01 -43.65 5.80
CA LYS A 61 29.29 -43.46 5.08
C LYS A 61 29.18 -42.62 3.80
N ASN A 62 28.00 -42.52 3.21
CA ASN A 62 27.74 -41.75 2.00
C ASN A 62 27.22 -40.32 2.27
N LEU A 63 27.11 -39.90 3.53
CA LEU A 63 26.55 -38.60 3.88
C LEU A 63 27.48 -37.47 3.43
N ARG A 64 26.94 -36.56 2.60
CA ARG A 64 27.65 -35.42 2.00
C ARG A 64 27.22 -34.09 2.60
N VAL A 65 25.95 -33.98 2.98
CA VAL A 65 25.36 -32.79 3.57
C VAL A 65 24.76 -33.16 4.91
N LEU A 66 25.17 -32.45 5.96
CA LEU A 66 24.57 -32.52 7.28
C LEU A 66 24.20 -31.12 7.73
N ASP A 67 22.90 -30.87 7.89
CA ASP A 67 22.37 -29.64 8.47
C ASP A 67 21.78 -29.96 9.84
N MET A 68 22.40 -29.42 10.88
CA MET A 68 21.99 -29.60 12.29
C MET A 68 21.82 -28.26 13.01
N GLY A 69 21.51 -27.20 12.25
CA GLY A 69 21.34 -25.86 12.80
C GLY A 69 20.22 -25.76 13.86
N SER A 70 20.24 -24.67 14.64
CA SER A 70 19.23 -24.37 15.65
C SER A 70 18.23 -23.31 15.16
N PRO A 71 16.91 -23.48 15.41
CA PRO A 71 15.89 -22.50 15.02
C PRO A 71 15.98 -21.23 15.87
N MET A 72 15.70 -20.08 15.25
CA MET A 72 15.89 -18.74 15.86
C MET A 72 15.26 -18.52 17.25
N GLN A 73 14.27 -19.33 17.65
CA GLN A 73 13.52 -19.15 18.89
C GLN A 73 14.07 -19.97 20.07
N GLU A 74 15.15 -20.71 19.89
CA GLU A 74 15.79 -21.51 20.94
C GLU A 74 17.22 -21.05 21.24
N ASP A 75 17.71 -21.45 22.41
CA ASP A 75 19.11 -21.27 22.82
C ASP A 75 20.08 -21.90 21.81
N PHE A 76 21.37 -21.56 21.92
CA PHE A 76 22.40 -22.18 21.10
C PHE A 76 22.36 -23.70 21.25
N SER A 77 22.26 -24.41 20.13
CA SER A 77 22.22 -25.86 20.17
C SER A 77 23.59 -26.42 20.57
N ARG A 78 23.55 -27.41 21.46
CA ARG A 78 24.72 -28.21 21.87
C ARG A 78 25.02 -29.35 20.91
N ASN A 79 24.22 -29.53 19.86
CA ASN A 79 24.36 -30.62 18.89
C ASN A 79 25.78 -30.76 18.35
N LEU A 80 26.41 -29.66 17.94
CA LEU A 80 27.76 -29.70 17.40
C LEU A 80 28.78 -30.17 18.46
N LYS A 81 28.62 -29.78 19.73
CA LYS A 81 29.48 -30.24 20.82
C LYS A 81 29.35 -31.75 21.02
N CYS A 82 28.11 -32.25 21.14
CA CYS A 82 27.86 -33.70 21.26
C CYS A 82 28.36 -34.48 20.03
N TYR A 83 28.20 -33.92 18.84
CA TYR A 83 28.74 -34.48 17.60
C TYR A 83 30.27 -34.59 17.63
N LEU A 84 30.97 -33.55 18.11
CA LEU A 84 32.43 -33.57 18.27
C LEU A 84 32.90 -34.47 19.41
N GLU A 85 32.13 -34.65 20.49
CA GLU A 85 32.45 -35.59 21.57
C GLU A 85 32.42 -37.06 21.13
N CYS A 86 31.81 -37.37 19.98
CA CYS A 86 31.82 -38.72 19.42
C CYS A 86 33.20 -39.17 18.93
N GLU A 87 34.13 -38.23 18.70
CA GLU A 87 35.48 -38.48 18.17
C GLU A 87 35.51 -39.27 16.85
N LYS A 88 34.42 -39.21 16.09
CA LYS A 88 34.25 -39.88 14.81
C LYS A 88 34.18 -38.88 13.66
N GLY A 89 34.46 -39.39 12.46
CA GLY A 89 34.38 -38.64 11.21
C GLY A 89 33.38 -39.26 10.24
N LEU A 90 32.82 -38.41 9.39
CA LEU A 90 32.02 -38.76 8.23
C LEU A 90 32.91 -38.59 6.99
N PRO A 91 33.29 -39.68 6.31
CA PRO A 91 34.36 -39.65 5.31
C PRO A 91 33.98 -38.89 4.04
N GLU A 92 32.69 -38.85 3.68
CA GLU A 92 32.18 -38.19 2.48
C GLU A 92 31.53 -36.82 2.75
N LEU A 93 31.58 -36.32 3.99
CA LEU A 93 30.93 -35.06 4.36
C LEU A 93 31.63 -33.89 3.64
N ARG A 94 30.84 -33.10 2.92
CA ARG A 94 31.29 -31.94 2.13
C ARG A 94 30.71 -30.63 2.62
N PHE A 95 29.48 -30.64 3.14
CA PHE A 95 28.85 -29.46 3.70
C PHE A 95 28.30 -29.77 5.09
N LEU A 96 28.65 -28.91 6.05
CA LEU A 96 28.08 -28.91 7.38
C LEU A 96 27.42 -27.58 7.67
N ASP A 97 26.12 -27.59 7.93
CA ASP A 97 25.45 -26.44 8.51
C ASP A 97 25.31 -26.62 10.02
N CYS A 98 25.98 -25.77 10.77
CA CYS A 98 25.88 -25.68 12.22
C CYS A 98 25.53 -24.26 12.67
N CYS A 99 24.72 -23.55 11.85
CA CYS A 99 24.17 -22.25 12.21
C CYS A 99 23.51 -22.30 13.60
N ARG A 100 23.82 -21.31 14.44
CA ARG A 100 23.33 -21.20 15.83
C ARG A 100 23.70 -22.42 16.72
N CYS A 101 24.80 -23.10 16.42
CA CYS A 101 25.47 -24.00 17.38
C CYS A 101 26.59 -23.26 18.12
N ALA A 102 26.81 -23.62 19.39
CA ALA A 102 27.95 -23.10 20.13
C ALA A 102 29.26 -23.71 19.59
N ILE A 103 30.09 -22.89 18.94
CA ILE A 103 31.34 -23.30 18.32
C ILE A 103 32.47 -22.30 18.61
N ASN A 104 33.63 -22.81 19.01
CA ASN A 104 34.88 -22.05 19.16
C ASN A 104 35.92 -22.48 18.11
N VAL A 105 37.07 -21.79 18.06
CA VAL A 105 38.13 -22.07 17.06
C VAL A 105 38.66 -23.51 17.17
N GLU A 106 38.86 -24.02 18.39
CA GLU A 106 39.33 -25.40 18.62
C GLU A 106 38.33 -26.45 18.11
N ASP A 107 37.03 -26.21 18.29
CA ASP A 107 35.98 -27.06 17.73
C ASP A 107 36.04 -27.08 16.20
N LEU A 108 36.25 -25.92 15.58
CA LEU A 108 36.35 -25.78 14.13
C LEU A 108 37.59 -26.52 13.59
N GLU A 109 38.75 -26.39 14.23
CA GLU A 109 39.97 -27.12 13.88
C GLU A 109 39.76 -28.64 14.00
N ASN A 110 39.15 -29.10 15.10
CA ASN A 110 38.82 -30.50 15.32
C ASN A 110 37.85 -31.04 14.27
N LEU A 111 36.83 -30.24 13.90
CA LEU A 111 35.88 -30.58 12.86
C LEU A 111 36.59 -30.78 11.51
N VAL A 112 37.42 -29.81 11.10
CA VAL A 112 38.11 -29.86 9.80
C VAL A 112 39.10 -31.03 9.74
N LYS A 113 39.82 -31.31 10.83
CA LYS A 113 40.74 -32.44 10.93
C LYS A 113 40.03 -33.79 10.75
N ARG A 114 38.81 -33.93 11.27
CA ARG A 114 38.05 -35.20 11.21
C ARG A 114 37.28 -35.39 9.90
N HIS A 115 37.08 -34.33 9.13
CA HIS A 115 36.32 -34.37 7.87
C HIS A 115 37.20 -33.92 6.69
N PRO A 116 38.05 -34.83 6.14
CA PRO A 116 39.02 -34.50 5.09
C PRO A 116 38.40 -34.12 3.73
N LYS A 117 37.08 -34.32 3.54
CA LYS A 117 36.33 -33.90 2.33
C LYS A 117 35.39 -32.71 2.52
N LEU A 118 35.27 -32.18 3.74
CA LEU A 118 34.54 -30.93 4.03
C LEU A 118 35.00 -29.74 3.16
N GLU A 119 34.10 -29.19 2.38
CA GLU A 119 34.32 -28.08 1.47
C GLU A 119 33.74 -26.78 2.03
N MET A 120 32.67 -26.87 2.84
CA MET A 120 31.94 -25.70 3.31
C MET A 120 31.32 -25.90 4.71
N ILE A 121 31.28 -24.82 5.51
CA ILE A 121 30.64 -24.79 6.82
C ILE A 121 29.75 -23.55 6.97
N GLY A 122 28.51 -23.75 7.42
CA GLY A 122 27.59 -22.70 7.84
C GLY A 122 27.80 -22.30 9.31
N LEU A 123 28.17 -21.04 9.57
CA LEU A 123 28.53 -20.55 10.92
C LEU A 123 27.70 -19.35 11.39
N ILE A 124 26.57 -19.06 10.75
CA ILE A 124 25.78 -17.85 11.07
C ILE A 124 24.96 -18.09 12.34
N GLY A 125 25.12 -17.24 13.36
CA GLY A 125 24.49 -17.38 14.67
C GLY A 125 23.74 -16.13 15.11
N GLU A 126 22.91 -16.20 16.16
CA GLU A 126 22.38 -15.00 16.82
C GLU A 126 22.78 -14.98 18.28
N SER A 127 23.29 -13.83 18.72
CA SER A 127 23.12 -13.36 20.09
C SER A 127 21.75 -12.71 20.27
N TRP A 128 21.01 -13.18 21.27
CA TRP A 128 19.65 -12.76 21.59
C TRP A 128 19.55 -11.34 22.17
N GLU A 129 20.68 -10.71 22.49
CA GLU A 129 20.71 -9.43 23.23
C GLU A 129 20.02 -8.27 22.49
N TYR A 130 19.83 -8.35 21.17
CA TYR A 130 19.25 -7.26 20.38
C TYR A 130 17.73 -7.30 20.19
N MET A 131 17.06 -8.45 20.32
CA MET A 131 15.61 -8.57 20.08
C MET A 131 14.76 -8.25 21.32
N GLY A 132 15.29 -8.50 22.53
CA GLY A 132 14.62 -8.14 23.79
C GLY A 132 14.45 -6.62 23.97
N LEU A 133 15.38 -5.82 23.44
CA LEU A 133 15.31 -4.35 23.47
C LEU A 133 14.33 -3.77 22.44
N MET A 134 14.12 -4.43 21.30
CA MET A 134 13.18 -3.97 20.26
C MET A 134 11.72 -4.33 20.58
N GLY A 135 11.47 -5.36 21.41
CA GLY A 135 10.11 -5.70 21.88
C GLY A 135 9.57 -4.75 22.95
N LEU A 136 10.45 -4.08 23.69
CA LEU A 136 10.09 -3.10 24.73
C LEU A 136 10.01 -1.65 24.21
N ILE A 137 10.55 -1.39 23.02
CA ILE A 137 10.51 -0.07 22.38
C ILE A 137 9.77 -0.23 21.05
N GLY A 138 8.45 -0.06 21.07
CA GLY A 138 7.66 0.07 19.84
C GLY A 138 8.19 1.18 18.93
N PRO A 139 7.80 1.24 17.65
CA PRO A 139 8.35 2.20 16.70
C PRO A 139 8.12 3.62 17.22
N MET A 140 9.20 4.29 17.63
CA MET A 140 9.16 5.71 17.96
C MET A 140 8.82 6.46 16.67
N GLY A 141 7.57 6.92 16.58
CA GLY A 141 7.19 7.95 15.62
C GLY A 141 8.05 9.21 15.83
N PRO A 142 8.07 10.15 14.87
CA PRO A 142 8.89 11.33 14.97
C PRO A 142 8.49 12.14 16.21
N MET A 143 9.38 12.21 17.20
CA MET A 143 9.19 13.03 18.40
C MET A 143 9.17 14.50 18.01
N ASN A 144 7.97 15.09 18.01
CA ASN A 144 7.80 16.51 18.24
C ASN A 144 7.10 16.69 19.60
N HIS A 145 7.74 17.51 20.44
CA HIS A 145 7.31 18.10 21.72
C HIS A 145 7.52 17.32 23.03
N MET A 146 8.31 18.00 23.90
CA MET A 146 8.55 17.76 25.32
C MET A 146 7.26 17.69 26.15
N GLY A 147 7.24 16.82 27.16
CA GLY A 147 6.30 16.93 28.29
C GLY A 147 6.16 15.67 29.15
N THR A 148 6.98 15.59 30.19
CA THR A 148 6.66 14.98 31.51
C THR A 148 6.59 13.45 31.64
N MET A 149 7.60 12.89 32.31
CA MET A 149 7.59 11.54 32.92
C MET A 149 6.68 11.48 34.15
N ALA A 150 5.90 10.41 34.33
CA ALA A 150 5.71 9.72 35.61
C ALA A 150 4.90 8.40 35.48
N LEU A 151 5.40 7.37 36.19
CA LEU A 151 4.67 6.23 36.81
C LEU A 151 4.03 5.14 35.91
N MET A 152 4.70 3.97 35.83
CA MET A 152 4.00 2.67 35.91
C MET A 152 4.84 1.65 36.69
N GLY A 153 4.19 0.97 37.66
CA GLY A 153 4.72 -0.14 38.45
C GLY A 153 4.50 -1.51 37.79
N PRO A 154 4.92 -2.61 38.44
CA PRO A 154 5.06 -3.92 37.81
C PRO A 154 3.75 -4.73 37.82
N ILE A 155 3.39 -5.33 36.68
CA ILE A 155 2.35 -6.37 36.58
C ILE A 155 3.02 -7.73 36.40
N CYS A 156 2.49 -8.69 37.16
CA CYS A 156 2.98 -10.02 37.46
C CYS A 156 3.24 -10.95 36.27
N SER A 157 4.26 -11.80 36.47
CA SER A 157 4.56 -13.03 35.77
C SER A 157 3.62 -14.17 36.18
N ASN A 158 3.24 -15.03 35.24
CA ASN A 158 2.63 -16.33 35.51
C ASN A 158 3.47 -17.46 34.90
N GLY A 159 4.15 -18.17 35.79
CA GLY A 159 4.28 -19.63 35.88
C GLY A 159 4.57 -20.47 34.63
N ILE A 160 5.85 -20.78 34.41
CA ILE A 160 6.30 -22.13 34.01
C ILE A 160 7.56 -22.45 34.82
N THR A 161 7.42 -23.30 35.84
CA THR A 161 8.54 -23.92 36.56
C THR A 161 8.96 -25.19 35.84
N GLY A 162 9.97 -25.10 35.00
CA GLY A 162 10.75 -26.26 34.51
C GLY A 162 12.19 -26.10 35.00
N PHE A 163 12.76 -27.15 35.58
CA PHE A 163 14.11 -27.19 36.14
C PHE A 163 15.16 -26.67 35.13
N MET A 164 15.65 -25.45 35.33
CA MET A 164 16.90 -24.98 34.71
C MET A 164 18.07 -25.46 35.55
N VAL A 165 18.96 -26.24 34.95
CA VAL A 165 20.33 -26.40 35.47
C VAL A 165 21.00 -25.03 35.40
N PRO A 166 21.68 -24.54 36.45
CA PRO A 166 22.37 -23.26 36.39
C PRO A 166 23.54 -23.37 35.41
N ILE A 167 23.38 -22.76 34.24
CA ILE A 167 24.49 -22.49 33.32
C ILE A 167 25.15 -21.21 33.83
N ASP A 168 26.47 -21.26 34.03
CA ASP A 168 27.29 -20.12 34.43
C ASP A 168 27.20 -19.00 33.37
N PRO A 169 26.63 -17.83 33.70
CA PRO A 169 26.48 -16.72 32.76
C PRO A 169 27.80 -16.22 32.17
N SER A 170 28.95 -16.53 32.78
CA SER A 170 30.27 -16.13 32.30
C SER A 170 30.80 -16.96 31.12
N THR A 171 30.12 -18.07 30.75
CA THR A 171 30.51 -18.92 29.60
C THR A 171 29.70 -18.69 28.33
N ILE A 172 28.65 -17.86 28.39
CA ILE A 172 27.85 -17.50 27.22
C ILE A 172 28.49 -16.27 26.58
N ILE A 173 29.49 -16.50 25.73
CA ILE A 173 29.98 -15.46 24.82
C ILE A 173 28.84 -15.17 23.85
N SER A 174 28.29 -13.96 23.96
CA SER A 174 27.07 -13.47 23.30
C SER A 174 27.28 -13.12 21.83
N ASP A 175 27.95 -14.00 21.09
CA ASP A 175 28.11 -14.12 19.64
C ASP A 175 29.08 -15.31 19.50
N THR A 176 28.86 -16.27 18.59
CA THR A 176 29.96 -17.21 18.31
C THR A 176 31.11 -16.37 17.72
N PRO A 177 32.30 -16.28 18.32
CA PRO A 177 33.38 -15.42 17.81
C PRO A 177 33.69 -15.69 16.33
N LEU A 178 33.37 -16.90 15.88
CA LEU A 178 33.57 -17.41 14.55
C LEU A 178 32.69 -16.81 13.45
N GLU A 179 31.48 -16.31 13.75
CA GLU A 179 30.63 -15.70 12.71
C GLU A 179 31.22 -14.39 12.16
N ARG A 180 32.14 -13.78 12.94
CA ARG A 180 32.93 -12.61 12.55
C ARG A 180 34.44 -12.88 12.52
N SER A 181 34.85 -14.15 12.52
CA SER A 181 36.27 -14.48 12.44
C SER A 181 36.77 -14.52 10.99
N PRO A 182 38.04 -14.15 10.74
CA PRO A 182 38.66 -14.24 9.43
C PRO A 182 38.63 -15.65 8.84
N GLN A 183 38.39 -15.77 7.54
CA GLN A 183 38.52 -17.06 6.82
C GLN A 183 39.94 -17.66 6.87
N SER A 184 40.96 -16.89 7.26
CA SER A 184 42.36 -17.31 7.29
C SER A 184 42.73 -18.28 8.41
N LEU A 185 41.76 -18.79 9.17
CA LEU A 185 42.02 -19.68 10.31
C LEU A 185 42.56 -21.07 9.92
N ILE A 186 42.44 -21.49 8.64
CA ILE A 186 42.85 -22.83 8.21
C ILE A 186 43.72 -22.72 6.94
N PRO A 187 45.05 -22.51 7.09
CA PRO A 187 45.92 -22.09 5.99
C PRO A 187 46.13 -23.14 4.88
N ASP A 188 45.89 -24.43 5.14
CA ASP A 188 46.31 -25.51 4.25
C ASP A 188 45.18 -26.13 3.40
N ARG A 189 43.96 -25.58 3.45
CA ARG A 189 42.81 -26.19 2.78
C ARG A 189 41.79 -25.16 2.28
N PRO A 190 41.29 -25.28 1.03
CA PRO A 190 40.22 -24.43 0.52
C PRO A 190 38.89 -24.81 1.17
N LEU A 191 38.62 -24.25 2.35
CA LEU A 191 37.37 -24.41 3.08
C LEU A 191 36.58 -23.10 3.04
N ALA A 192 35.35 -23.16 2.54
CA ALA A 192 34.45 -22.02 2.52
C ALA A 192 33.69 -21.89 3.84
N LEU A 193 33.88 -20.78 4.55
CA LEU A 193 33.08 -20.45 5.73
C LEU A 193 31.96 -19.48 5.34
N LEU A 194 30.71 -19.86 5.54
CA LEU A 194 29.56 -18.96 5.38
C LEU A 194 29.39 -18.17 6.67
N THR A 195 29.86 -16.92 6.64
CA THR A 195 29.91 -16.02 7.79
C THR A 195 29.30 -14.66 7.46
N VAL A 196 29.23 -13.77 8.47
CA VAL A 196 28.84 -12.37 8.34
C VAL A 196 29.99 -11.42 8.70
N GLU A 197 31.22 -11.93 8.64
CA GLU A 197 32.46 -11.24 9.01
C GLU A 197 32.63 -9.89 8.32
N ASN A 198 32.38 -9.84 7.03
CA ASN A 198 32.50 -8.65 6.21
C ASN A 198 31.44 -8.69 5.10
N PHE A 199 31.31 -7.59 4.35
CA PHE A 199 30.28 -7.47 3.32
C PHE A 199 30.41 -8.54 2.22
N LYS A 200 31.64 -8.87 1.80
CA LYS A 200 31.90 -9.90 0.78
C LYS A 200 31.48 -11.29 1.26
N ASN A 201 31.77 -11.63 2.51
CA ASN A 201 31.34 -12.88 3.10
C ASN A 201 29.83 -12.92 3.32
N CYS A 202 29.21 -11.79 3.68
CA CYS A 202 27.74 -11.67 3.70
C CYS A 202 27.15 -11.99 2.31
N LEU A 203 27.72 -11.47 1.22
CA LEU A 203 27.23 -11.78 -0.13
C LEU A 203 27.37 -13.24 -0.51
N LYS A 204 28.51 -13.87 -0.20
CA LYS A 204 28.71 -15.31 -0.42
C LYS A 204 27.68 -16.14 0.35
N SER A 205 27.48 -15.81 1.63
CA SER A 205 26.47 -16.45 2.48
C SER A 205 25.06 -16.22 1.94
N LEU A 206 24.75 -14.99 1.50
CA LEU A 206 23.45 -14.62 0.98
C LEU A 206 23.14 -15.42 -0.30
N ASP A 207 24.08 -15.49 -1.23
CA ASP A 207 23.93 -16.26 -2.46
C ASP A 207 23.62 -17.73 -2.14
N PHE A 208 24.44 -18.36 -1.29
CA PHE A 208 24.25 -19.75 -0.88
C PHE A 208 22.88 -20.00 -0.23
N TYR A 209 22.54 -19.27 0.84
CA TYR A 209 21.29 -19.51 1.57
C TYR A 209 20.06 -19.12 0.76
N SER A 210 20.17 -18.18 -0.18
CA SER A 210 19.03 -17.79 -1.02
C SER A 210 18.59 -18.85 -2.05
N GLN A 211 19.41 -19.88 -2.26
CA GLN A 211 19.15 -20.97 -3.19
C GLN A 211 18.46 -22.19 -2.53
N SER A 212 18.45 -22.27 -1.19
CA SER A 212 17.86 -23.40 -0.47
C SER A 212 16.42 -23.12 0.00
N PRO A 213 15.45 -24.03 -0.20
CA PRO A 213 14.02 -23.76 -0.03
C PRO A 213 13.42 -23.96 1.38
N SER A 214 14.07 -24.63 2.35
CA SER A 214 13.37 -25.11 3.56
C SER A 214 13.78 -24.51 4.93
N THR A 215 14.89 -23.79 5.06
CA THR A 215 15.37 -23.29 6.38
C THR A 215 16.07 -21.92 6.33
N THR A 216 16.01 -21.21 5.20
CA THR A 216 16.95 -20.12 4.89
C THR A 216 16.44 -18.72 5.10
N GLU A 217 15.14 -18.51 5.29
CA GLU A 217 14.57 -17.15 5.35
C GLU A 217 15.13 -16.33 6.53
N THR A 218 15.23 -16.95 7.70
CA THR A 218 15.77 -16.38 8.93
C THR A 218 17.26 -16.05 8.79
N ILE A 219 18.03 -16.93 8.18
CA ILE A 219 19.46 -16.74 7.93
C ILE A 219 19.67 -15.62 6.90
N VAL A 220 18.92 -15.62 5.80
CA VAL A 220 18.92 -14.55 4.79
C VAL A 220 18.59 -13.20 5.44
N TYR A 221 17.56 -13.15 6.28
CA TYR A 221 17.22 -11.96 7.05
C TYR A 221 18.41 -11.46 7.90
N LYS A 222 19.05 -12.36 8.66
CA LYS A 222 20.20 -12.03 9.50
C LYS A 222 21.37 -11.50 8.68
N ILE A 223 21.67 -12.13 7.55
CA ILE A 223 22.72 -11.67 6.63
C ILE A 223 22.41 -10.25 6.14
N LEU A 224 21.17 -10.00 5.68
CA LEU A 224 20.76 -8.67 5.22
C LEU A 224 20.80 -7.62 6.32
N GLN A 225 20.44 -8.00 7.56
CA GLN A 225 20.58 -7.12 8.72
C GLN A 225 22.04 -6.77 8.99
N GLN A 226 22.95 -7.75 8.98
CA GLN A 226 24.38 -7.50 9.16
C GLN A 226 24.95 -6.63 8.03
N MET A 227 24.54 -6.86 6.78
CA MET A 227 24.91 -5.99 5.66
C MET A 227 24.44 -4.53 5.87
N MET A 228 23.26 -4.33 6.48
CA MET A 228 22.78 -2.98 6.82
C MET A 228 23.55 -2.33 7.98
N GLU A 229 24.01 -3.11 8.95
CA GLU A 229 24.89 -2.63 10.01
C GLU A 229 26.25 -2.21 9.45
N TRP A 230 26.82 -3.03 8.54
CA TRP A 230 27.99 -2.69 7.75
C TRP A 230 27.80 -1.38 6.99
N ARG A 231 26.62 -1.18 6.41
CA ARG A 231 26.28 0.09 5.73
C ARG A 231 26.34 1.29 6.67
N ARG A 232 25.94 1.17 7.94
CA ARG A 232 26.00 2.29 8.89
C ARG A 232 27.44 2.67 9.27
N LYS A 233 28.36 1.70 9.27
CA LYS A 233 29.74 1.90 9.73
C LYS A 233 30.71 2.20 8.58
N ASN A 234 30.75 1.33 7.56
CA ASN A 234 31.87 1.26 6.61
C ASN A 234 31.41 1.14 5.13
N PHE A 235 30.21 1.61 4.76
CA PHE A 235 29.68 1.39 3.39
C PHE A 235 30.58 1.94 2.27
N ARG A 236 31.31 3.02 2.54
CA ARG A 236 32.23 3.66 1.58
C ARG A 236 33.47 2.82 1.29
N GLU A 237 33.80 1.88 2.16
CA GLU A 237 34.96 0.99 2.03
C GLU A 237 34.63 -0.29 1.25
N VAL A 238 33.34 -0.55 1.00
CA VAL A 238 32.90 -1.74 0.26
C VAL A 238 33.33 -1.62 -1.21
N PRO A 239 34.04 -2.62 -1.76
CA PRO A 239 34.41 -2.64 -3.17
C PRO A 239 33.20 -2.48 -4.09
N ARG A 240 33.36 -1.71 -5.18
CA ARG A 240 32.28 -1.44 -6.14
C ARG A 240 31.74 -2.72 -6.80
N GLU A 241 32.59 -3.73 -6.99
CA GLU A 241 32.20 -5.06 -7.49
C GLU A 241 31.24 -5.80 -6.54
N ASP A 242 31.48 -5.71 -5.23
CA ASP A 242 30.63 -6.32 -4.22
C ASP A 242 29.31 -5.57 -4.12
N LEU A 243 29.33 -4.24 -4.18
CA LEU A 243 28.11 -3.43 -4.27
C LEU A 243 27.28 -3.78 -5.51
N ARG A 244 27.93 -4.03 -6.66
CA ARG A 244 27.25 -4.44 -7.89
C ARG A 244 26.59 -5.81 -7.73
N THR A 245 27.31 -6.76 -7.17
CA THR A 245 26.78 -8.11 -6.87
C THR A 245 25.59 -8.04 -5.92
N CYS A 246 25.70 -7.21 -4.87
CA CYS A 246 24.60 -6.91 -3.95
C CYS A 246 23.39 -6.34 -4.69
N PHE A 247 23.59 -5.31 -5.51
CA PHE A 247 22.52 -4.69 -6.30
C PHE A 247 21.79 -5.71 -7.17
N ASP A 248 22.53 -6.51 -7.95
CA ASP A 248 21.93 -7.50 -8.85
C ASP A 248 21.15 -8.57 -8.07
N TRP A 249 21.62 -8.95 -6.87
CA TRP A 249 20.88 -9.85 -5.98
C TRP A 249 19.58 -9.21 -5.47
N MET A 250 19.60 -7.96 -5.01
CA MET A 250 18.40 -7.27 -4.50
C MET A 250 17.33 -7.13 -5.58
N ILE A 251 17.74 -6.81 -6.82
CA ILE A 251 16.84 -6.76 -7.98
C ILE A 251 16.14 -8.09 -8.21
N GLN A 252 16.91 -9.19 -8.22
CA GLN A 252 16.36 -10.52 -8.41
C GLN A 252 15.44 -10.92 -7.25
N ALA A 253 15.82 -10.60 -6.01
CA ALA A 253 15.02 -10.88 -4.84
C ALA A 253 13.67 -10.14 -4.90
N VAL A 254 13.66 -8.83 -5.15
CA VAL A 254 12.44 -8.02 -5.23
C VAL A 254 11.46 -8.55 -6.30
N ALA A 255 11.97 -9.09 -7.41
CA ALA A 255 11.13 -9.64 -8.47
C ALA A 255 10.56 -11.06 -8.18
N ARG A 256 11.02 -11.76 -7.13
CA ARG A 256 10.58 -13.13 -6.82
C ARG A 256 9.14 -13.12 -6.25
N PRO A 257 8.22 -13.99 -6.73
CA PRO A 257 6.81 -13.99 -6.29
C PRO A 257 6.55 -14.36 -4.81
N ARG A 258 7.55 -14.83 -4.07
CA ARG A 258 7.41 -15.38 -2.70
C ARG A 258 8.63 -15.08 -1.82
N VAL A 259 9.06 -13.83 -1.80
CA VAL A 259 10.06 -13.40 -0.80
C VAL A 259 9.40 -13.21 0.55
N ALA A 260 10.17 -13.27 1.62
CA ALA A 260 9.75 -12.85 2.95
C ALA A 260 9.43 -11.36 3.04
N SER A 261 8.49 -10.95 3.90
CA SER A 261 8.21 -9.52 4.09
C SER A 261 9.45 -8.75 4.57
N THR A 262 10.19 -9.37 5.49
CA THR A 262 11.39 -8.76 6.06
C THR A 262 12.49 -8.64 5.02
N THR A 263 12.81 -9.72 4.30
CA THR A 263 13.77 -9.72 3.19
C THR A 263 13.40 -8.68 2.13
N MET A 264 12.13 -8.62 1.71
CA MET A 264 11.65 -7.63 0.74
C MET A 264 11.90 -6.20 1.22
N SER A 265 11.58 -5.90 2.48
CA SER A 265 11.83 -4.59 3.09
C SER A 265 13.32 -4.21 3.06
N TYR A 266 14.21 -5.14 3.45
CA TYR A 266 15.66 -4.92 3.35
C TYR A 266 16.10 -4.69 1.91
N CYS A 267 15.59 -5.46 0.96
CA CYS A 267 15.96 -5.30 -0.45
C CYS A 267 15.57 -3.91 -0.96
N ILE A 268 14.35 -3.44 -0.69
CA ILE A 268 13.90 -2.10 -1.09
C ILE A 268 14.77 -1.02 -0.42
N ASN A 269 15.11 -1.18 0.86
CA ASN A 269 16.00 -0.26 1.56
C ASN A 269 17.40 -0.23 0.91
N PHE A 270 17.95 -1.37 0.49
CA PHE A 270 19.20 -1.41 -0.27
C PHE A 270 19.09 -0.71 -1.63
N LEU A 271 17.98 -0.89 -2.36
CA LEU A 271 17.77 -0.19 -3.62
C LEU A 271 17.72 1.34 -3.45
N GLN A 272 17.08 1.84 -2.38
CA GLN A 272 17.11 3.26 -2.00
C GLN A 272 18.51 3.75 -1.62
N ILE A 273 19.35 2.89 -1.06
CA ILE A 273 20.74 3.24 -0.76
C ILE A 273 21.52 3.42 -2.04
N PHE A 274 21.39 2.49 -2.99
CA PHE A 274 22.10 2.58 -4.26
C PHE A 274 21.77 3.86 -5.04
N THR A 275 20.55 4.38 -4.92
CA THR A 275 20.18 5.69 -5.50
C THR A 275 20.89 6.88 -4.86
N SER A 276 21.36 6.75 -3.62
CA SER A 276 22.12 7.79 -2.93
C SER A 276 23.63 7.74 -3.19
N VAL A 277 24.13 6.69 -3.86
CA VAL A 277 25.55 6.56 -4.21
C VAL A 277 25.80 7.27 -5.55
N PRO A 278 26.61 8.35 -5.58
CA PRO A 278 26.89 9.09 -6.81
C PRO A 278 27.45 8.17 -7.90
N ASP A 279 26.96 8.32 -9.13
CA ASP A 279 27.40 7.61 -10.33
C ASP A 279 27.39 6.09 -10.25
N PHE A 280 26.72 5.49 -9.25
CA PHE A 280 26.65 4.04 -9.10
C PHE A 280 25.63 3.42 -10.05
N LEU A 281 24.42 3.98 -10.12
CA LEU A 281 23.34 3.47 -10.96
C LEU A 281 23.38 4.06 -12.35
N THR A 282 23.41 3.19 -13.36
CA THR A 282 23.20 3.59 -14.75
C THR A 282 21.70 3.85 -15.01
N HIS A 283 21.39 4.47 -16.15
CA HIS A 283 20.00 4.60 -16.62
C HIS A 283 19.32 3.21 -16.75
N SER A 284 20.04 2.21 -17.26
CA SER A 284 19.54 0.83 -17.35
C SER A 284 19.23 0.22 -15.98
N ASP A 285 20.05 0.53 -14.96
CA ASP A 285 19.82 0.02 -13.61
C ASP A 285 18.56 0.62 -12.98
N LYS A 286 18.32 1.93 -13.16
CA LYS A 286 17.08 2.57 -12.70
C LYS A 286 15.84 1.92 -13.34
N GLN A 287 15.92 1.60 -14.63
CA GLN A 287 14.86 0.87 -15.34
C GLN A 287 14.62 -0.53 -14.76
N LYS A 288 15.70 -1.27 -14.45
CA LYS A 288 15.62 -2.60 -13.81
C LYS A 288 14.99 -2.52 -12.42
N ILE A 289 15.33 -1.50 -11.63
CA ILE A 289 14.72 -1.28 -10.31
C ILE A 289 13.23 -1.06 -10.44
N ALA A 290 12.80 -0.12 -11.30
CA ALA A 290 11.39 0.19 -11.52
C ALA A 290 10.60 -1.04 -11.94
N LYS A 291 11.09 -1.78 -12.94
CA LYS A 291 10.47 -3.02 -13.41
C LYS A 291 10.35 -4.07 -12.30
N SER A 292 11.40 -4.27 -11.52
CA SER A 292 11.43 -5.30 -10.47
C SER A 292 10.52 -4.94 -9.31
N LEU A 293 10.51 -3.67 -8.88
CA LEU A 293 9.57 -3.17 -7.88
C LEU A 293 8.12 -3.32 -8.33
N LEU A 294 7.80 -2.97 -9.57
CA LEU A 294 6.44 -3.13 -10.10
C LEU A 294 5.96 -4.58 -10.02
N VAL A 295 6.79 -5.53 -10.48
CA VAL A 295 6.48 -6.96 -10.41
C VAL A 295 6.36 -7.43 -8.95
N GLY A 296 7.31 -7.04 -8.10
CA GLY A 296 7.34 -7.43 -6.69
C GLY A 296 6.14 -6.93 -5.90
N LEU A 297 5.80 -5.65 -6.04
CA LEU A 297 4.71 -4.99 -5.31
C LEU A 297 3.33 -5.45 -5.78
N GLN A 298 3.15 -5.73 -7.08
CA GLN A 298 1.89 -6.26 -7.62
C GLN A 298 1.58 -7.66 -7.06
N ASN A 299 2.61 -8.51 -6.95
CA ASN A 299 2.47 -9.87 -6.44
C ASN A 299 2.35 -9.93 -4.91
N TRP A 300 2.60 -8.83 -4.21
CA TRP A 300 2.62 -8.82 -2.75
C TRP A 300 1.23 -8.63 -2.14
N PRO A 301 0.67 -9.64 -1.43
CA PRO A 301 -0.65 -9.52 -0.85
C PRO A 301 -0.63 -8.54 0.34
N MET A 302 -1.56 -7.58 0.36
CA MET A 302 -1.88 -6.88 1.62
C MET A 302 -2.69 -7.85 2.48
N LYS A 303 -2.02 -8.56 3.40
CA LYS A 303 -2.70 -9.46 4.33
C LYS A 303 -3.65 -8.64 5.22
N SER A 304 -4.87 -9.12 5.37
CA SER A 304 -5.94 -8.48 6.14
C SER A 304 -5.78 -8.63 7.66
N ASP A 305 -4.96 -9.57 8.12
CA ASP A 305 -5.07 -10.07 9.48
C ASP A 305 -3.83 -9.71 10.31
N GLY A 306 -3.98 -8.73 11.22
CA GLY A 306 -3.14 -8.47 12.40
C GLY A 306 -1.69 -8.00 12.19
N GLY A 307 -0.99 -8.45 11.14
CA GLY A 307 0.38 -8.07 10.81
C GLY A 307 0.49 -6.82 9.91
N ALA A 308 -0.51 -5.92 9.98
CA ALA A 308 -0.77 -4.85 9.03
C ALA A 308 0.42 -3.90 8.79
N ASP A 309 1.36 -3.82 9.72
CA ASP A 309 2.47 -2.86 9.66
C ASP A 309 3.52 -3.23 8.59
N LYS A 310 3.91 -4.50 8.48
CA LYS A 310 5.03 -4.90 7.58
C LYS A 310 4.66 -4.82 6.10
N SER A 311 3.47 -5.28 5.72
CA SER A 311 3.03 -5.23 4.31
C SER A 311 2.78 -3.80 3.86
N TYR A 312 2.22 -2.96 4.74
CA TYR A 312 2.05 -1.54 4.49
C TYR A 312 3.40 -0.85 4.30
N ALA A 313 4.37 -1.09 5.19
CA ALA A 313 5.70 -0.50 5.11
C ALA A 313 6.42 -0.87 3.79
N ILE A 314 6.33 -2.13 3.34
CA ILE A 314 6.93 -2.56 2.06
C ILE A 314 6.31 -1.81 0.87
N GLN A 315 4.98 -1.76 0.82
CA GLN A 315 4.25 -1.07 -0.25
C GLN A 315 4.58 0.42 -0.25
N LEU A 316 4.58 1.04 0.93
CA LEU A 316 4.94 2.44 1.10
C LEU A 316 6.38 2.71 0.65
N SER A 317 7.36 1.92 1.08
CA SER A 317 8.76 2.10 0.68
C SER A 317 8.96 1.91 -0.83
N GLY A 318 8.28 0.94 -1.43
CA GLY A 318 8.33 0.69 -2.87
C GLY A 318 7.70 1.81 -3.70
N ILE A 319 6.51 2.27 -3.30
CA ILE A 319 5.83 3.41 -3.91
C ILE A 319 6.61 4.71 -3.72
N THR A 320 7.20 4.90 -2.53
CA THR A 320 8.08 6.03 -2.23
C THR A 320 9.28 6.05 -3.14
N TYR A 321 9.89 4.89 -3.41
CA TYR A 321 10.99 4.79 -4.35
C TYR A 321 10.56 5.23 -5.75
N ILE A 322 9.44 4.70 -6.25
CA ILE A 322 8.95 5.00 -7.62
C ILE A 322 8.62 6.49 -7.75
N HIS A 323 7.98 7.08 -6.73
CA HIS A 323 7.57 8.48 -6.75
C HIS A 323 8.76 9.46 -6.65
N HIS A 324 9.73 9.24 -5.77
CA HIS A 324 10.80 10.21 -5.50
C HIS A 324 12.01 10.12 -6.43
N ASN A 325 12.16 9.04 -7.19
CA ASN A 325 13.30 8.87 -8.10
C ASN A 325 12.95 9.25 -9.55
N ASP A 326 11.90 10.06 -9.75
CA ASP A 326 11.41 10.53 -11.05
C ASP A 326 11.34 9.40 -12.09
N VAL A 327 10.91 8.22 -11.62
CA VAL A 327 10.91 7.00 -12.43
C VAL A 327 10.01 7.19 -13.65
N LEU A 328 8.90 7.88 -13.49
CA LEU A 328 7.95 8.11 -14.60
C LEU A 328 8.44 9.17 -15.58
N ASP A 329 9.15 10.19 -15.12
CA ASP A 329 9.77 11.19 -16.00
C ASP A 329 10.92 10.58 -16.81
N SER A 330 11.66 9.65 -16.19
CA SER A 330 12.77 8.93 -16.83
C SER A 330 12.31 7.77 -17.72
N PHE A 331 11.18 7.15 -17.40
CA PHE A 331 10.69 5.93 -18.05
C PHE A 331 9.15 5.97 -18.27
N PRO A 332 8.68 6.77 -19.24
CA PRO A 332 7.25 6.91 -19.50
C PRO A 332 6.54 5.59 -19.83
N GLU A 333 7.26 4.58 -20.32
CA GLU A 333 6.71 3.25 -20.60
C GLU A 333 6.13 2.54 -19.36
N PHE A 334 6.55 2.91 -18.15
CA PHE A 334 6.03 2.35 -16.91
C PHE A 334 4.76 3.02 -16.40
N THR A 335 4.35 4.14 -16.99
CA THR A 335 3.16 4.92 -16.59
C THR A 335 1.93 4.04 -16.36
N ASN A 336 1.60 3.17 -17.32
CA ASN A 336 0.44 2.29 -17.20
C ASN A 336 0.53 1.38 -15.96
N ALA A 337 1.65 0.66 -15.82
CA ALA A 337 1.83 -0.32 -14.74
C ALA A 337 1.88 0.35 -13.36
N VAL A 338 2.45 1.55 -13.28
CA VAL A 338 2.54 2.34 -12.05
C VAL A 338 1.16 2.84 -11.63
N CYS A 339 0.37 3.39 -12.55
CA CYS A 339 -1.00 3.81 -12.24
C CYS A 339 -1.90 2.64 -11.87
N GLU A 340 -1.78 1.49 -12.56
CA GLU A 340 -2.52 0.28 -12.20
C GLU A 340 -2.15 -0.23 -10.80
N LEU A 341 -0.85 -0.22 -10.45
CA LEU A 341 -0.41 -0.56 -9.10
C LEU A 341 -0.98 0.42 -8.07
N ALA A 342 -0.91 1.73 -8.32
CA ALA A 342 -1.43 2.74 -7.42
C ALA A 342 -2.94 2.58 -7.19
N GLY A 343 -3.73 2.35 -8.23
CA GLY A 343 -5.17 2.06 -8.12
C GLY A 343 -5.45 0.80 -7.30
N ALA A 344 -4.74 -0.30 -7.61
CA ALA A 344 -4.88 -1.56 -6.87
C ALA A 344 -4.49 -1.43 -5.38
N LEU A 345 -3.53 -0.56 -5.04
CA LEU A 345 -3.16 -0.30 -3.65
C LEU A 345 -4.19 0.57 -2.94
N LEU A 346 -4.75 1.60 -3.60
CA LEU A 346 -5.83 2.41 -3.04
C LEU A 346 -7.04 1.56 -2.66
N GLU A 347 -7.41 0.59 -3.49
CA GLU A 347 -8.50 -0.36 -3.19
C GLU A 347 -8.25 -1.18 -1.91
N ARG A 348 -6.99 -1.39 -1.54
CA ARG A 348 -6.58 -2.19 -0.38
C ARG A 348 -6.29 -1.34 0.86
N CYS A 349 -6.20 -0.02 0.72
CA CYS A 349 -5.94 0.90 1.83
C CYS A 349 -7.12 0.92 2.80
N ARG A 350 -6.86 0.57 4.07
CA ARG A 350 -7.83 0.70 5.17
C ARG A 350 -7.89 2.10 5.74
N HIS A 351 -6.74 2.77 5.77
CA HIS A 351 -6.55 4.10 6.34
C HIS A 351 -6.46 5.10 5.19
N LEU A 352 -7.55 5.82 4.97
CA LEU A 352 -7.68 6.80 3.87
C LEU A 352 -6.88 8.08 4.14
N ASP A 353 -6.40 8.27 5.37
CA ASP A 353 -5.49 9.32 5.80
C ASP A 353 -4.00 8.89 5.80
N GLY A 354 -3.72 7.63 5.44
CA GLY A 354 -2.37 7.08 5.43
C GLY A 354 -1.46 7.69 4.36
N GLN A 355 -0.15 7.67 4.63
CA GLN A 355 0.86 8.11 3.67
C GLN A 355 0.80 7.33 2.35
N LEU A 356 0.60 6.00 2.40
CA LEU A 356 0.48 5.17 1.20
C LEU A 356 -0.70 5.61 0.32
N PHE A 357 -1.84 5.91 0.94
CA PHE A 357 -3.03 6.38 0.23
C PHE A 357 -2.76 7.71 -0.47
N THR A 358 -2.19 8.67 0.27
CA THR A 358 -1.82 9.99 -0.28
C THR A 358 -0.84 9.86 -1.45
N MET A 359 0.20 9.02 -1.33
CA MET A 359 1.17 8.82 -2.40
C MET A 359 0.57 8.16 -3.64
N CYS A 360 -0.29 7.17 -3.46
CA CYS A 360 -0.97 6.53 -4.60
C CYS A 360 -1.89 7.51 -5.33
N LEU A 361 -2.59 8.39 -4.61
CA LEU A 361 -3.40 9.45 -5.22
C LEU A 361 -2.55 10.44 -6.01
N GLU A 362 -1.46 10.94 -5.44
CA GLU A 362 -0.56 11.87 -6.14
C GLU A 362 0.02 11.24 -7.41
N MET A 363 0.33 9.94 -7.36
CA MET A 363 0.80 9.20 -8.53
C MET A 363 -0.27 9.08 -9.61
N LEU A 364 -1.52 8.78 -9.24
CA LEU A 364 -2.63 8.73 -10.20
C LEU A 364 -2.91 10.11 -10.80
N GLU A 365 -3.06 11.13 -9.96
CA GLU A 365 -3.35 12.51 -10.37
C GLU A 365 -2.34 13.02 -11.40
N LYS A 366 -1.04 12.82 -11.14
CA LYS A 366 0.04 13.29 -12.03
C LYS A 366 0.14 12.51 -13.35
N ASN A 367 -0.21 11.23 -13.35
CA ASN A 367 0.21 10.32 -14.42
C ASN A 367 -0.93 9.68 -15.22
N MET A 368 -2.17 9.75 -14.74
CA MET A 368 -3.32 9.18 -15.46
C MET A 368 -3.50 9.76 -16.87
N CYS A 369 -3.15 11.03 -17.10
CA CYS A 369 -3.25 11.66 -18.42
C CYS A 369 -2.21 11.13 -19.43
N TYR A 370 -1.14 10.49 -18.96
CA TYR A 370 -0.10 9.87 -19.79
C TYR A 370 -0.31 8.36 -19.98
N MET A 371 -1.32 7.77 -19.32
CA MET A 371 -1.69 6.38 -19.55
C MET A 371 -2.22 6.17 -20.97
N SER A 372 -2.06 4.95 -21.47
CA SER A 372 -2.77 4.52 -22.68
C SER A 372 -4.28 4.58 -22.43
N LEU A 373 -5.01 5.05 -23.44
CA LEU A 373 -6.45 5.30 -23.33
C LEU A 373 -7.24 4.06 -22.87
N SER A 374 -6.88 2.86 -23.32
CA SER A 374 -7.54 1.61 -22.91
C SER A 374 -7.31 1.27 -21.44
N ARG A 375 -6.09 1.51 -20.92
CA ARG A 375 -5.73 1.22 -19.53
C ARG A 375 -6.30 2.27 -18.58
N ALA A 376 -6.25 3.55 -18.97
CA ALA A 376 -6.92 4.63 -18.26
C ALA A 376 -8.42 4.32 -18.11
N ARG A 377 -9.09 3.90 -19.20
CA ARG A 377 -10.50 3.48 -19.17
C ARG A 377 -10.76 2.32 -18.19
N ALA A 378 -9.96 1.26 -18.26
CA ALA A 378 -10.11 0.11 -17.37
C ALA A 378 -9.97 0.53 -15.88
N LEU A 379 -9.03 1.43 -15.58
CA LEU A 379 -8.86 1.98 -14.23
C LEU A 379 -10.07 2.82 -13.81
N CYS A 380 -10.56 3.70 -14.69
CA CYS A 380 -11.74 4.53 -14.48
C CYS A 380 -13.05 3.73 -14.32
N GLN A 381 -13.10 2.51 -14.85
CA GLN A 381 -14.23 1.59 -14.72
C GLN A 381 -14.14 0.67 -13.50
N ASN A 382 -13.05 0.77 -12.74
CA ASN A 382 -12.88 -0.05 -11.55
C ASN A 382 -13.78 0.47 -10.41
N MET A 383 -14.91 -0.20 -10.22
CA MET A 383 -15.91 0.17 -9.21
C MET A 383 -15.38 0.11 -7.76
N ASN A 384 -14.34 -0.68 -7.47
CA ASN A 384 -13.74 -0.74 -6.15
C ASN A 384 -12.90 0.51 -5.89
N LEU A 385 -12.04 0.90 -6.84
CA LEU A 385 -11.28 2.14 -6.76
C LEU A 385 -12.23 3.33 -6.63
N PHE A 386 -13.27 3.36 -7.47
CA PHE A 386 -14.29 4.38 -7.46
C PHE A 386 -14.97 4.50 -6.07
N ARG A 387 -15.44 3.38 -5.51
CA ARG A 387 -16.04 3.35 -4.16
C ARG A 387 -15.05 3.81 -3.09
N CYS A 388 -13.79 3.39 -3.18
CA CYS A 388 -12.73 3.80 -2.25
C CYS A 388 -12.54 5.32 -2.25
N LEU A 389 -12.47 5.94 -3.43
CA LEU A 389 -12.35 7.39 -3.56
C LEU A 389 -13.57 8.12 -2.99
N LEU A 390 -14.79 7.65 -3.25
CA LEU A 390 -15.99 8.21 -2.64
C LEU A 390 -15.95 8.13 -1.11
N PHE A 391 -15.64 6.95 -0.55
CA PHE A 391 -15.54 6.77 0.89
C PHE A 391 -14.47 7.68 1.50
N ALA A 392 -13.33 7.85 0.82
CA ALA A 392 -12.27 8.75 1.27
C ALA A 392 -12.77 10.19 1.33
N ILE A 393 -13.45 10.65 0.27
CA ILE A 393 -14.01 11.99 0.25
C ILE A 393 -15.04 12.19 1.36
N PHE A 394 -16.01 11.27 1.52
CA PHE A 394 -17.00 11.38 2.59
C PHE A 394 -16.36 11.36 3.97
N GLY A 395 -15.35 10.50 4.18
CA GLY A 395 -14.57 10.46 5.42
C GLY A 395 -13.86 11.79 5.70
N PHE A 396 -13.19 12.36 4.69
CA PHE A 396 -12.54 13.67 4.83
C PHE A 396 -13.52 14.79 5.14
N LEU A 397 -14.70 14.81 4.50
CA LEU A 397 -15.73 15.83 4.77
C LEU A 397 -16.26 15.81 6.21
N GLN A 398 -16.15 14.68 6.90
CA GLN A 398 -16.56 14.56 8.30
C GLN A 398 -15.48 15.04 9.29
N VAL A 399 -14.23 15.23 8.84
CA VAL A 399 -13.13 15.70 9.69
C VAL A 399 -13.13 17.24 9.73
N PRO A 400 -12.96 17.89 10.90
CA PRO A 400 -13.00 19.36 11.01
C PRO A 400 -11.96 20.11 10.18
N ASN A 401 -10.89 19.45 9.74
CA ASN A 401 -9.81 20.00 8.92
C ASN A 401 -9.27 18.93 7.96
N PRO A 402 -9.97 18.62 6.84
CA PRO A 402 -9.50 17.60 5.91
C PRO A 402 -8.18 18.01 5.25
N ASN A 403 -7.38 17.02 4.87
CA ASN A 403 -6.26 17.26 3.97
C ASN A 403 -6.81 17.70 2.60
N LYS A 404 -6.87 19.02 2.42
CA LYS A 404 -7.42 19.70 1.24
C LYS A 404 -6.79 19.22 -0.07
N LYS A 405 -5.49 18.89 -0.06
CA LYS A 405 -4.78 18.40 -1.25
C LYS A 405 -5.31 17.02 -1.63
N THR A 406 -5.29 16.08 -0.69
CA THR A 406 -5.78 14.70 -0.89
C THR A 406 -7.24 14.68 -1.36
N LEU A 407 -8.09 15.54 -0.78
CA LEU A 407 -9.49 15.69 -1.15
C LEU A 407 -9.65 16.12 -2.63
N LEU A 408 -8.87 17.10 -3.09
CA LEU A 408 -8.88 17.54 -4.48
C LEU A 408 -8.36 16.45 -5.42
N SER A 409 -7.27 15.76 -5.07
CA SER A 409 -6.76 14.63 -5.85
C SER A 409 -7.81 13.54 -6.04
N CYS A 410 -8.57 13.19 -4.99
CA CYS A 410 -9.69 12.25 -5.11
C CYS A 410 -10.74 12.73 -6.11
N VAL A 411 -11.12 14.00 -6.03
CA VAL A 411 -12.11 14.61 -6.92
C VAL A 411 -11.62 14.63 -8.37
N ASP A 412 -10.36 14.97 -8.60
CA ASP A 412 -9.76 15.01 -9.94
C ASP A 412 -9.76 13.61 -10.57
N ILE A 413 -9.34 12.59 -9.82
CA ILE A 413 -9.33 11.20 -10.28
C ILE A 413 -10.75 10.70 -10.55
N LEU A 414 -11.73 11.02 -9.69
CA LEU A 414 -13.14 10.68 -9.92
C LEU A 414 -13.70 11.37 -11.16
N SER A 415 -13.37 12.64 -11.36
CA SER A 415 -13.82 13.42 -12.53
C SER A 415 -13.26 12.84 -13.83
N LEU A 416 -11.98 12.45 -13.84
CA LEU A 416 -11.36 11.72 -14.95
C LEU A 416 -12.01 10.35 -15.18
N SER A 417 -12.44 9.69 -14.09
CA SER A 417 -13.10 8.39 -14.15
C SER A 417 -14.47 8.47 -14.84
N VAL A 418 -15.27 9.45 -14.42
CA VAL A 418 -16.57 9.76 -15.02
C VAL A 418 -16.45 10.15 -16.50
N LEU A 419 -15.49 11.02 -16.82
CA LEU A 419 -15.16 11.40 -18.20
C LEU A 419 -14.85 10.21 -19.11
N GLY A 420 -14.16 9.20 -18.58
CA GLY A 420 -13.82 7.99 -19.30
C GLY A 420 -15.05 7.15 -19.66
N GLN A 421 -16.01 7.02 -18.74
CA GLN A 421 -17.20 6.17 -18.90
C GLN A 421 -18.21 6.73 -19.91
N GLU A 422 -18.43 8.05 -19.93
CA GLU A 422 -19.39 8.69 -20.84
C GLU A 422 -19.03 8.54 -22.32
N ARG A 423 -17.73 8.57 -22.65
CA ARG A 423 -17.27 8.35 -24.03
C ARG A 423 -17.65 6.97 -24.57
N GLU A 424 -17.91 5.99 -23.69
CA GLU A 424 -18.26 4.62 -24.05
C GLU A 424 -19.76 4.34 -23.98
N ASN A 425 -20.49 4.96 -23.05
CA ASN A 425 -21.94 4.73 -22.86
C ASN A 425 -22.85 5.23 -23.98
N ASN A 426 -22.29 5.92 -24.97
CA ASN A 426 -22.91 6.05 -26.29
C ASN A 426 -23.08 4.70 -27.01
N LEU A 427 -22.64 3.56 -26.44
CA LEU A 427 -22.64 2.27 -27.14
C LEU A 427 -23.34 1.05 -26.50
N LYS A 428 -23.68 0.90 -25.20
CA LYS A 428 -24.48 -0.29 -24.74
C LYS A 428 -25.03 -0.27 -23.29
N SER A 429 -26.36 -0.40 -23.16
CA SER A 429 -27.16 -0.85 -21.98
C SER A 429 -27.80 0.20 -21.02
N ILE A 430 -28.98 -0.17 -20.49
CA ILE A 430 -29.92 0.68 -19.72
C ILE A 430 -29.76 0.53 -18.20
N ILE A 431 -29.25 -0.61 -17.72
CA ILE A 431 -29.15 -0.92 -16.28
C ILE A 431 -28.03 -0.10 -15.61
N ASP A 432 -26.97 0.21 -16.34
CA ASP A 432 -25.84 1.03 -15.88
C ASP A 432 -26.22 2.53 -15.70
N ARG A 433 -27.19 3.01 -16.49
CA ARG A 433 -27.53 4.44 -16.54
C ARG A 433 -28.06 4.97 -15.22
N LYS A 434 -28.87 4.20 -14.48
CA LYS A 434 -29.43 4.64 -13.19
C LYS A 434 -28.39 4.76 -12.09
N GLU A 435 -27.37 3.88 -12.07
CA GLU A 435 -26.29 3.96 -11.10
C GLU A 435 -25.37 5.14 -11.42
N ILE A 436 -24.99 5.33 -12.68
CA ILE A 436 -24.24 6.50 -13.17
C ILE A 436 -24.99 7.80 -12.88
N SER A 437 -26.32 7.80 -13.04
CA SER A 437 -27.15 8.95 -12.71
C SER A 437 -27.13 9.31 -11.22
N ARG A 438 -27.26 8.32 -10.33
CA ARG A 438 -27.14 8.55 -8.87
C ARG A 438 -25.75 9.02 -8.49
N LEU A 439 -24.75 8.51 -9.20
CA LEU A 439 -23.36 8.83 -9.00
C LEU A 439 -23.03 10.27 -9.37
N HIS A 440 -23.46 10.71 -10.54
CA HIS A 440 -23.35 12.10 -10.95
C HIS A 440 -24.08 13.04 -9.98
N ALA A 441 -25.27 12.65 -9.47
CA ALA A 441 -25.98 13.43 -8.46
C ALA A 441 -25.13 13.58 -7.19
N GLY A 442 -24.63 12.45 -6.66
CA GLY A 442 -23.77 12.43 -5.48
C GLY A 442 -22.49 13.24 -5.68
N LEU A 443 -21.84 13.14 -6.84
CA LEU A 443 -20.64 13.91 -7.16
C LEU A 443 -20.93 15.41 -7.27
N MET A 444 -22.06 15.80 -7.85
CA MET A 444 -22.51 17.20 -7.92
C MET A 444 -22.75 17.79 -6.53
N THR A 445 -23.52 17.09 -5.68
CA THR A 445 -23.77 17.50 -4.29
C THR A 445 -22.45 17.57 -3.52
N LEU A 446 -21.57 16.60 -3.72
CA LEU A 446 -20.27 16.52 -3.08
C LEU A 446 -19.34 17.65 -3.49
N LEU A 447 -19.21 17.93 -4.78
CA LEU A 447 -18.41 19.04 -5.30
C LEU A 447 -18.93 20.39 -4.79
N CYS A 448 -20.24 20.55 -4.66
CA CYS A 448 -20.82 21.75 -4.06
C CYS A 448 -20.51 21.86 -2.55
N GLY A 449 -20.62 20.75 -1.80
CA GLY A 449 -20.23 20.74 -0.38
C GLY A 449 -18.72 20.98 -0.16
N ILE A 450 -17.87 20.44 -1.03
CA ILE A 450 -16.43 20.71 -1.01
C ILE A 450 -16.17 22.18 -1.35
N SER A 451 -16.89 22.77 -2.30
CA SER A 451 -16.78 24.19 -2.64
C SER A 451 -17.03 25.08 -1.42
N GLU A 452 -17.95 24.70 -0.53
CA GLU A 452 -18.23 25.39 0.74
C GLU A 452 -17.00 25.42 1.64
N LEU A 453 -16.26 24.31 1.75
CA LEU A 453 -15.03 24.22 2.54
C LEU A 453 -13.87 25.06 1.98
N PHE A 454 -13.92 25.38 0.68
CA PHE A 454 -12.93 26.18 -0.03
C PHE A 454 -13.36 27.62 -0.29
N GLU A 455 -14.45 28.10 0.31
CA GLU A 455 -14.95 29.48 0.11
C GLU A 455 -13.86 30.55 0.33
N ARG A 456 -12.90 30.28 1.24
CA ARG A 456 -11.79 31.19 1.57
C ARG A 456 -10.55 31.03 0.68
N ASP A 457 -10.47 29.98 -0.14
CA ASP A 457 -9.33 29.67 -1.03
C ASP A 457 -9.78 29.70 -2.49
N ILE A 458 -9.75 30.91 -3.08
CA ILE A 458 -10.33 31.22 -4.39
C ILE A 458 -9.72 30.35 -5.50
N HIS A 459 -8.41 30.08 -5.47
CA HIS A 459 -7.75 29.29 -6.51
C HIS A 459 -8.24 27.84 -6.53
N LYS A 460 -8.37 27.21 -5.35
CA LYS A 460 -8.90 25.84 -5.24
C LYS A 460 -10.39 25.77 -5.56
N HIS A 461 -11.16 26.76 -5.12
CA HIS A 461 -12.57 26.89 -5.48
C HIS A 461 -12.75 26.98 -7.00
N HIS A 462 -11.93 27.76 -7.70
CA HIS A 462 -11.97 27.86 -9.16
C HIS A 462 -11.66 26.52 -9.85
N GLY A 463 -10.63 25.79 -9.39
CA GLY A 463 -10.30 24.47 -9.91
C GLY A 463 -11.45 23.46 -9.74
N LEU A 464 -12.06 23.44 -8.56
CA LEU A 464 -13.20 22.58 -8.26
C LEU A 464 -14.42 22.89 -9.15
N MET A 465 -14.67 24.17 -9.39
CA MET A 465 -15.77 24.61 -10.25
C MET A 465 -15.50 24.28 -11.72
N LYS A 466 -14.24 24.26 -12.16
CA LYS A 466 -13.87 23.73 -13.49
C LYS A 466 -14.23 22.24 -13.62
N ASN A 467 -13.97 21.43 -12.59
CA ASN A 467 -14.35 20.02 -12.57
C ASN A 467 -15.87 19.83 -12.54
N LEU A 468 -16.58 20.64 -11.74
CA LEU A 468 -18.03 20.65 -11.70
C LEU A 468 -18.64 20.89 -13.09
N ARG A 469 -18.06 21.81 -13.89
CA ARG A 469 -18.52 22.05 -15.26
C ARG A 469 -18.42 20.81 -16.15
N VAL A 470 -17.31 20.09 -16.03
CA VAL A 470 -17.10 18.84 -16.75
C VAL A 470 -18.15 17.82 -16.34
N VAL A 471 -18.38 17.66 -15.05
CA VAL A 471 -19.39 16.73 -14.52
C VAL A 471 -20.78 17.10 -15.02
N ILE A 472 -21.16 18.39 -14.97
CA ILE A 472 -22.46 18.88 -15.46
C ILE A 472 -22.67 18.52 -16.93
N PHE A 473 -21.66 18.76 -17.78
CA PHE A 473 -21.75 18.49 -19.21
C PHE A 473 -22.07 17.02 -19.50
N LEU A 474 -21.45 16.14 -18.73
CA LEU A 474 -21.60 14.70 -18.86
C LEU A 474 -22.94 14.22 -18.28
N THR A 475 -23.30 14.71 -17.10
CA THR A 475 -24.45 14.25 -16.30
C THR A 475 -25.77 14.14 -17.06
N GLN A 476 -26.40 12.96 -17.04
CA GLN A 476 -27.69 12.69 -17.68
C GLN A 476 -28.81 13.64 -17.21
N LEU A 477 -29.80 13.85 -18.07
CA LEU A 477 -30.89 14.81 -17.84
C LEU A 477 -31.64 14.55 -16.53
N GLU A 478 -31.98 13.30 -16.26
CA GLU A 478 -32.74 12.90 -15.07
C GLU A 478 -31.98 13.22 -13.78
N THR A 479 -30.65 13.12 -13.83
CA THR A 479 -29.78 13.50 -12.72
C THR A 479 -29.73 15.00 -12.53
N LEU A 480 -29.52 15.75 -13.61
CA LEU A 480 -29.55 17.22 -13.55
C LEU A 480 -30.88 17.69 -12.96
N GLN A 481 -31.99 17.11 -13.41
CA GLN A 481 -33.33 17.38 -12.87
C GLN A 481 -33.44 17.07 -11.37
N SER A 482 -32.86 15.97 -10.89
CA SER A 482 -32.84 15.63 -9.46
C SER A 482 -32.02 16.62 -8.61
N PHE A 483 -30.91 17.12 -9.16
CA PHE A 483 -30.04 18.11 -8.52
C PHE A 483 -30.78 19.44 -8.27
N PHE A 484 -31.71 19.84 -9.15
CA PHE A 484 -32.49 21.06 -8.94
C PHE A 484 -33.63 20.94 -7.93
N SER A 485 -33.81 19.78 -7.29
CA SER A 485 -34.76 19.68 -6.18
C SER A 485 -34.32 20.62 -5.05
N VAL A 486 -35.25 21.40 -4.48
CA VAL A 486 -34.94 22.39 -3.41
C VAL A 486 -34.30 21.75 -2.18
N CYS A 487 -34.42 20.44 -2.04
CA CYS A 487 -33.81 19.67 -0.97
C CYS A 487 -32.36 19.24 -1.26
N ASP A 488 -31.85 19.41 -2.48
CA ASP A 488 -30.44 19.10 -2.77
C ASP A 488 -29.50 20.15 -2.15
N PRO A 489 -28.61 19.75 -1.24
CA PRO A 489 -27.70 20.68 -0.57
C PRO A 489 -26.76 21.42 -1.53
N GLY A 490 -26.37 20.79 -2.64
CA GLY A 490 -25.45 21.37 -3.59
C GLY A 490 -26.07 22.50 -4.40
N PHE A 491 -27.30 22.31 -4.85
CA PHE A 491 -28.05 23.38 -5.51
C PHE A 491 -28.33 24.56 -4.56
N VAL A 492 -28.75 24.26 -3.31
CA VAL A 492 -28.89 25.29 -2.26
C VAL A 492 -27.57 26.04 -2.04
N TYR A 493 -26.44 25.35 -2.01
CA TYR A 493 -25.14 25.99 -1.87
C TYR A 493 -24.81 26.94 -3.04
N LEU A 494 -25.04 26.52 -4.29
CA LEU A 494 -24.83 27.38 -5.46
C LEU A 494 -25.69 28.66 -5.38
N LEU A 495 -26.94 28.54 -4.95
CA LEU A 495 -27.80 29.70 -4.73
C LEU A 495 -27.24 30.62 -3.62
N ARG A 496 -26.71 30.07 -2.52
CA ARG A 496 -26.07 30.86 -1.46
C ARG A 496 -24.91 31.67 -2.01
N LEU A 497 -24.10 31.08 -2.89
CA LEU A 497 -22.97 31.77 -3.50
C LEU A 497 -23.37 32.94 -4.40
N LEU A 498 -24.57 32.95 -4.97
CA LEU A 498 -25.08 34.13 -5.69
C LEU A 498 -25.20 35.35 -4.77
N HIS A 499 -25.40 35.12 -3.47
CA HIS A 499 -25.46 36.15 -2.44
C HIS A 499 -24.10 36.47 -1.81
N SER A 500 -23.01 35.80 -2.22
CA SER A 500 -21.69 36.02 -1.63
C SER A 500 -21.22 37.46 -1.89
N SER A 501 -20.60 38.06 -0.88
CA SER A 501 -19.91 39.35 -1.02
C SER A 501 -18.63 39.23 -1.88
N ASN A 502 -18.10 38.02 -2.03
CA ASN A 502 -16.95 37.75 -2.89
C ASN A 502 -17.39 37.63 -4.35
N SER A 503 -16.94 38.57 -5.17
CA SER A 503 -17.29 38.62 -6.60
C SER A 503 -16.89 37.36 -7.37
N ALA A 504 -15.74 36.75 -7.05
CA ALA A 504 -15.25 35.56 -7.75
C ALA A 504 -16.12 34.32 -7.48
N LEU A 505 -16.59 34.15 -6.23
CA LEU A 505 -17.49 33.05 -5.87
C LEU A 505 -18.86 33.21 -6.51
N ARG A 506 -19.39 34.43 -6.48
CA ARG A 506 -20.64 34.78 -7.15
C ARG A 506 -20.56 34.56 -8.65
N GLU A 507 -19.46 34.96 -9.28
CA GLU A 507 -19.18 34.74 -10.70
C GLU A 507 -19.12 33.25 -11.06
N SER A 508 -18.46 32.46 -10.22
CA SER A 508 -18.35 31.01 -10.37
C SER A 508 -19.71 30.31 -10.26
N SER A 509 -20.55 30.76 -9.32
CA SER A 509 -21.92 30.26 -9.17
C SER A 509 -22.80 30.62 -10.38
N CYS A 510 -22.75 31.87 -10.85
CA CYS A 510 -23.47 32.29 -12.07
C CYS A 510 -23.09 31.39 -13.26
N HIS A 511 -21.80 31.15 -13.46
CA HIS A 511 -21.32 30.30 -14.55
C HIS A 511 -21.85 28.87 -14.42
N THR A 512 -21.79 28.30 -13.22
CA THR A 512 -22.17 26.90 -12.97
C THR A 512 -23.67 26.70 -13.13
N LEU A 513 -24.49 27.59 -12.58
CA LEU A 513 -25.94 27.53 -12.70
C LEU A 513 -26.42 27.77 -14.13
N LEU A 514 -25.76 28.67 -14.87
CA LEU A 514 -26.06 28.88 -16.28
C LEU A 514 -25.70 27.64 -17.12
N LEU A 515 -24.52 27.04 -16.87
CA LEU A 515 -24.10 25.81 -17.54
C LEU A 515 -25.04 24.64 -17.24
N LEU A 516 -25.50 24.53 -15.99
CA LEU A 516 -26.51 23.58 -15.54
C LEU A 516 -27.82 23.72 -16.32
N MET A 517 -28.33 24.95 -16.46
CA MET A 517 -29.52 25.21 -17.27
C MET A 517 -29.27 24.83 -18.73
N CYS A 518 -28.24 25.37 -19.37
CA CYS A 518 -27.99 25.13 -20.79
C CYS A 518 -27.83 23.64 -21.13
N ASN A 519 -27.17 22.87 -20.26
CA ASN A 519 -27.08 21.41 -20.45
C ASN A 519 -28.42 20.71 -20.27
N THR A 520 -29.23 21.14 -19.30
CA THR A 520 -30.57 20.58 -19.09
C THR A 520 -31.46 20.85 -20.29
N GLU A 521 -31.46 22.07 -20.84
CA GLU A 521 -32.26 22.43 -22.01
C GLU A 521 -31.81 21.69 -23.28
N ASN A 522 -30.50 21.63 -23.52
CA ASN A 522 -29.94 20.90 -24.64
C ASN A 522 -30.40 19.44 -24.59
N LYS A 523 -30.26 18.77 -23.44
CA LYS A 523 -30.67 17.37 -23.29
C LYS A 523 -32.20 17.18 -23.35
N GLN A 524 -33.00 18.13 -22.85
CA GLN A 524 -34.46 18.03 -22.83
C GLN A 524 -35.10 18.29 -24.20
N TYR A 525 -34.58 19.26 -24.95
CA TYR A 525 -35.19 19.74 -26.19
C TYR A 525 -34.36 19.43 -27.43
N ASN A 526 -33.24 18.72 -27.28
CA ASN A 526 -32.28 18.43 -28.34
C ASN A 526 -31.80 19.70 -29.06
N ILE A 527 -31.70 20.81 -28.33
CA ILE A 527 -31.26 22.11 -28.85
C ILE A 527 -29.73 22.05 -28.99
N PRO A 528 -29.15 22.45 -30.14
CA PRO A 528 -27.70 22.49 -30.32
C PRO A 528 -27.01 23.24 -29.18
N VAL A 529 -25.84 22.76 -28.76
CA VAL A 529 -25.00 23.43 -27.75
C VAL A 529 -24.84 24.90 -28.16
N CYS A 530 -25.22 25.84 -27.29
CA CYS A 530 -25.00 27.27 -27.54
C CYS A 530 -23.53 27.49 -27.95
N SER A 531 -23.29 28.34 -28.95
CA SER A 531 -21.90 28.72 -29.27
C SER A 531 -21.22 29.31 -28.04
N PHE A 532 -19.90 29.24 -27.98
CA PHE A 532 -19.15 29.81 -26.87
C PHE A 532 -19.43 31.31 -26.72
N GLU A 533 -19.60 32.04 -27.83
CA GLU A 533 -19.96 33.46 -27.78
C GLU A 533 -21.35 33.68 -27.17
N MET A 534 -22.35 32.89 -27.57
CA MET A 534 -23.71 32.99 -27.01
C MET A 534 -23.75 32.65 -25.52
N PHE A 535 -22.96 31.66 -25.09
CA PHE A 535 -22.87 31.30 -23.67
C PHE A 535 -22.24 32.45 -22.86
N GLN A 536 -21.15 33.05 -23.36
CA GLN A 536 -20.50 34.17 -22.68
C GLN A 536 -21.38 35.41 -22.60
N GLU A 537 -22.11 35.73 -23.67
CA GLU A 537 -23.05 36.85 -23.66
C GLU A 537 -24.14 36.67 -22.60
N LYS A 538 -24.76 35.48 -22.53
CA LYS A 538 -25.73 35.15 -21.48
C LYS A 538 -25.13 35.23 -20.08
N LEU A 539 -23.89 34.77 -19.93
CA LEU A 539 -23.20 34.79 -18.65
C LEU A 539 -22.93 36.21 -18.16
N ASP A 540 -22.48 37.10 -19.05
CA ASP A 540 -22.18 38.48 -18.71
C ASP A 540 -23.45 39.24 -18.32
N ARG A 541 -24.57 39.03 -19.03
CA ARG A 541 -25.89 39.57 -18.66
C ARG A 541 -26.37 39.06 -17.30
N LEU A 542 -26.21 37.76 -17.03
CA LEU A 542 -26.57 37.16 -15.75
C LEU A 542 -25.72 37.77 -14.61
N ARG A 543 -24.41 37.88 -14.81
CA ARG A 543 -23.49 38.49 -13.83
C ARG A 543 -23.88 39.92 -13.52
N GLU A 544 -24.18 40.71 -14.54
CA GLU A 544 -24.61 42.09 -14.37
C GLU A 544 -25.93 42.17 -13.58
N ALA A 545 -26.93 41.36 -13.93
CA ALA A 545 -28.21 41.33 -13.24
C ALA A 545 -28.06 40.92 -11.77
N VAL A 546 -27.28 39.86 -11.50
CA VAL A 546 -26.98 39.37 -10.14
C VAL A 546 -26.19 40.42 -9.33
N ALA A 547 -25.31 41.20 -9.95
CA ALA A 547 -24.55 42.26 -9.27
C ALA A 547 -25.43 43.43 -8.80
N ARG A 548 -26.54 43.70 -9.51
CA ARG A 548 -27.53 44.74 -9.15
C ARG A 548 -28.44 44.32 -8.00
N TYR A 549 -28.60 43.03 -7.78
CA TYR A 549 -29.46 42.51 -6.73
C TYR A 549 -28.91 42.81 -5.32
N ARG A 550 -29.82 43.20 -4.42
CA ARG A 550 -29.54 43.44 -3.00
C ARG A 550 -30.46 42.56 -2.18
N ARG A 551 -29.87 41.63 -1.42
CA ARG A 551 -30.63 40.70 -0.59
C ARG A 551 -31.30 41.44 0.57
N GLU A 552 -32.59 41.25 0.75
CA GLU A 552 -33.30 41.73 1.93
C GLU A 552 -33.06 40.80 3.12
N PRO A 553 -32.82 41.31 4.34
CA PRO A 553 -32.68 40.46 5.52
C PRO A 553 -33.93 39.60 5.77
N GLY A 554 -33.75 38.30 6.03
CA GLY A 554 -34.84 37.39 6.39
C GLY A 554 -35.54 36.69 5.22
N THR A 555 -35.12 36.95 3.98
CA THR A 555 -35.67 36.29 2.80
C THR A 555 -35.05 34.91 2.54
N ASP A 556 -35.84 34.06 1.89
CA ASP A 556 -35.39 32.72 1.49
C ASP A 556 -34.36 32.79 0.35
N ILE A 557 -33.72 31.66 0.10
CA ILE A 557 -32.62 31.55 -0.85
C ILE A 557 -33.04 31.69 -2.34
N LEU A 558 -34.33 31.57 -2.63
CA LEU A 558 -34.89 31.72 -3.98
C LEU A 558 -35.33 33.16 -4.27
N GLU A 559 -35.20 34.07 -3.29
CA GLU A 559 -35.57 35.49 -3.46
C GLU A 559 -34.84 36.13 -4.64
N ILE A 560 -33.55 35.83 -4.85
CA ILE A 560 -32.81 36.34 -6.01
C ILE A 560 -33.42 35.87 -7.33
N ALA A 561 -33.86 34.62 -7.43
CA ALA A 561 -34.51 34.10 -8.63
C ALA A 561 -35.88 34.78 -8.84
N ARG A 562 -36.66 35.00 -7.78
CA ARG A 562 -37.93 35.74 -7.89
C ARG A 562 -37.71 37.19 -8.32
N TRP A 563 -36.70 37.85 -7.76
CA TRP A 563 -36.34 39.20 -8.13
C TRP A 563 -35.89 39.27 -9.59
N LEU A 564 -34.97 38.41 -10.02
CA LEU A 564 -34.50 38.37 -11.41
C LEU A 564 -35.64 38.11 -12.39
N ALA A 565 -36.57 37.20 -12.05
CA ALA A 565 -37.75 36.93 -12.88
C ALA A 565 -38.66 38.16 -13.02
N ALA A 566 -38.82 38.94 -11.94
CA ALA A 566 -39.73 40.09 -11.91
C ALA A 566 -39.13 41.38 -12.49
N THR A 567 -37.83 41.63 -12.28
CA THR A 567 -37.23 42.96 -12.48
C THR A 567 -36.12 43.00 -13.53
N CYS A 568 -35.58 41.86 -13.96
CA CYS A 568 -34.46 41.86 -14.91
C CYS A 568 -34.92 42.28 -16.32
N GLU A 569 -34.18 43.20 -16.94
CA GLU A 569 -34.46 43.66 -18.31
C GLU A 569 -34.08 42.64 -19.38
N TYR A 570 -33.13 41.74 -19.06
CA TYR A 570 -32.63 40.71 -19.96
C TYR A 570 -33.62 39.53 -20.07
N PRO A 571 -34.23 39.28 -21.25
CA PRO A 571 -35.25 38.23 -21.40
C PRO A 571 -34.74 36.82 -21.11
N ASP A 572 -33.49 36.53 -21.47
CA ASP A 572 -32.78 35.27 -21.21
C ASP A 572 -32.52 35.04 -19.72
N VAL A 573 -32.13 36.09 -18.98
CA VAL A 573 -31.96 36.01 -17.52
C VAL A 573 -33.29 35.82 -16.80
N ARG A 574 -34.35 36.52 -17.22
CA ARG A 574 -35.71 36.29 -16.70
C ARG A 574 -36.18 34.86 -16.94
N TYR A 575 -35.94 34.37 -18.16
CA TYR A 575 -36.26 33.00 -18.53
C TYR A 575 -35.50 31.99 -17.65
N TRP A 576 -34.18 32.18 -17.45
CA TRP A 576 -33.37 31.36 -16.53
C TRP A 576 -33.92 31.38 -15.11
N ALA A 577 -34.29 32.56 -14.60
CA ALA A 577 -34.84 32.71 -13.27
C ALA A 577 -36.20 32.00 -13.11
N HIS A 578 -37.09 32.11 -14.11
CA HIS A 578 -38.33 31.35 -14.15
C HIS A 578 -38.10 29.84 -14.22
N TRP A 579 -37.15 29.40 -15.03
CA TRP A 579 -36.77 28.00 -15.15
C TRP A 579 -36.28 27.45 -13.80
N MET A 580 -35.41 28.17 -13.09
CA MET A 580 -34.95 27.79 -11.75
C MET A 580 -36.14 27.65 -10.78
N LEU A 581 -37.03 28.63 -10.74
CA LEU A 581 -38.22 28.58 -9.89
C LEU A 581 -39.14 27.40 -10.23
N GLN A 582 -39.21 26.99 -11.50
CA GLN A 582 -39.97 25.81 -11.94
C GLN A 582 -39.30 24.50 -11.55
N CYS A 583 -37.98 24.39 -11.64
CA CYS A 583 -37.24 23.22 -11.19
C CYS A 583 -37.33 23.07 -9.66
N CYS A 584 -37.38 24.19 -8.95
CA CYS A 584 -37.54 24.28 -7.50
C CYS A 584 -38.97 24.08 -7.00
N ARG A 585 -39.87 23.44 -7.76
CA ARG A 585 -41.28 23.26 -7.35
C ARG A 585 -41.37 22.63 -5.96
N TRP A 586 -41.59 23.52 -4.98
CA TRP A 586 -42.05 23.23 -3.64
C TRP A 586 -43.28 22.33 -3.78
N PRO A 587 -43.40 21.18 -3.09
CA PRO A 587 -44.69 20.51 -3.00
C PRO A 587 -45.66 21.57 -2.50
N ARG A 588 -46.68 21.90 -3.29
CA ARG A 588 -47.65 22.98 -3.01
C ARG A 588 -48.15 22.84 -1.57
N ILE A 589 -47.51 23.52 -0.62
CA ILE A 589 -48.12 23.81 0.67
C ILE A 589 -49.16 24.85 0.32
N VAL A 590 -50.42 24.46 0.49
CA VAL A 590 -51.58 25.33 0.42
C VAL A 590 -51.39 26.43 1.47
N THR A 591 -50.78 27.54 1.08
CA THR A 591 -50.91 28.80 1.81
C THR A 591 -51.59 29.80 0.89
N ARG A 592 -52.87 30.00 1.22
CA ARG A 592 -53.88 30.86 0.60
C ARG A 592 -54.41 30.39 -0.76
N GLN A 593 -55.65 29.88 -0.74
CA GLN A 593 -56.48 29.78 -1.93
C GLN A 593 -56.55 31.15 -2.63
N PRO A 594 -56.40 31.23 -3.96
CA PRO A 594 -56.85 32.41 -4.68
C PRO A 594 -58.38 32.47 -4.57
N GLU A 595 -58.93 33.64 -4.26
CA GLU A 595 -60.39 33.84 -4.28
C GLU A 595 -60.96 33.48 -5.66
N PRO A 596 -62.14 32.84 -5.72
CA PRO A 596 -62.75 32.48 -6.99
C PRO A 596 -63.07 33.76 -7.80
N VAL A 597 -62.65 33.78 -9.07
CA VAL A 597 -63.07 34.83 -10.00
C VAL A 597 -64.55 34.65 -10.30
N VAL A 598 -65.38 35.54 -9.74
CA VAL A 598 -66.80 35.61 -10.04
C VAL A 598 -67.00 36.46 -11.30
N VAL A 599 -67.42 35.83 -12.38
CA VAL A 599 -67.81 36.54 -13.62
C VAL A 599 -69.33 36.64 -13.65
N TYR A 600 -69.84 37.85 -13.91
CA TYR A 600 -71.26 38.11 -14.04
C TYR A 600 -71.67 38.08 -15.52
N ILE A 601 -72.55 37.15 -15.88
CA ILE A 601 -73.18 37.10 -17.21
C ILE A 601 -74.67 37.32 -17.01
N MET A 602 -75.21 38.37 -17.64
CA MET A 602 -76.60 38.83 -17.47
C MET A 602 -77.02 39.00 -16.01
N GLY A 603 -76.15 39.58 -15.18
CA GLY A 603 -76.47 39.93 -13.79
C GLY A 603 -76.53 38.75 -12.81
N LYS A 604 -76.16 37.53 -13.22
CA LYS A 604 -76.02 36.39 -12.31
C LYS A 604 -74.56 35.96 -12.17
N PRO A 605 -74.05 35.77 -10.93
CA PRO A 605 -72.69 35.32 -10.71
C PRO A 605 -72.53 33.84 -11.09
N ILE A 606 -71.51 33.52 -11.88
CA ILE A 606 -71.11 32.14 -12.18
C ILE A 606 -69.69 31.93 -11.66
N THR A 607 -69.51 30.89 -10.83
CA THR A 607 -68.21 30.47 -10.32
C THR A 607 -67.59 29.46 -11.28
N LEU A 608 -66.50 29.82 -11.96
CA LEU A 608 -65.81 28.90 -12.87
C LEU A 608 -64.84 27.99 -12.08
N CYS A 609 -65.03 26.68 -12.16
CA CYS A 609 -64.13 25.68 -11.59
C CYS A 609 -63.04 25.30 -12.63
N GLN A 610 -61.77 25.33 -12.24
CA GLN A 610 -60.60 25.08 -13.11
C GLN A 610 -60.41 23.59 -13.46
N SER A 611 -61.39 22.91 -14.06
CA SER A 611 -61.18 21.55 -14.62
C SER A 611 -61.27 21.49 -16.15
N MET A 612 -61.00 22.60 -16.83
CA MET A 612 -60.74 22.62 -18.28
C MET A 612 -59.72 23.71 -18.61
N PHE A 613 -58.43 23.40 -18.47
CA PHE A 613 -57.32 23.93 -19.26
C PHE A 613 -56.12 22.98 -19.12
#